data_AF-A0A1Z4R2L8-F1
#
_entry.id   AF-A0A1Z4R2L8-F1
#
_cell.length_a   1.000
_cell.length_b   1.000
_cell.length_c   1.000
_cell.angle_alpha   90.00
_cell.angle_beta   90.00
_cell.angle_gamma   90.00
#
_symmetry.space_group_name_H-M   'P 1'
#
loop_
_entity.id
_entity.type
_entity.pdbx_description
1 polymer ?
#
loop_
_entity_poly.entity_id
_entity_poly.type
_entity_poly.pdbx_seq_one_letter_code
_entity_poly.pdbx_strand_id
1 'polypeptide(L)'
;MNPELFSTLTPTQLAGIGILALLAYREKTDISYQQQEWGFWDIPEELIESLDNPGCYNQDHAIVVANAAIKVLTTLNAEAIPSAS
;
A
#
# COMPACT_ATOMS: atom_id res chain seq x y z
N MET A 1 4.89 8.71 10.57
CA MET A 1 3.78 8.50 9.62
C MET A 1 2.46 8.73 10.34
N ASN A 2 1.55 9.56 9.80
CA ASN A 2 0.26 9.83 10.42
C ASN A 2 -0.71 8.66 10.13
N PRO A 3 -1.16 7.87 11.12
CA PRO A 3 -2.03 6.72 10.90
C PRO A 3 -3.41 7.11 10.32
N GLU A 4 -3.83 8.37 10.47
CA GLU A 4 -5.05 8.91 9.89
C GLU A 4 -5.02 8.94 8.35
N LEU A 5 -3.83 8.95 7.73
CA LEU A 5 -3.72 8.99 6.26
C LEU A 5 -4.25 7.71 5.59
N PHE A 6 -4.28 6.59 6.31
CA PHE A 6 -4.76 5.31 5.78
C PHE A 6 -6.26 5.07 6.03
N SER A 7 -6.89 5.84 6.93
CA SER A 7 -8.31 5.63 7.28
C SER A 7 -9.26 6.18 6.22
N THR A 8 -8.77 7.06 5.35
CA THR A 8 -9.54 7.70 4.26
C THR A 8 -9.41 6.99 2.92
N LEU A 9 -8.58 5.94 2.84
CA LEU A 9 -8.33 5.22 1.59
C LEU A 9 -9.40 4.18 1.31
N THR A 10 -9.78 4.09 0.04
CA THR A 10 -10.59 2.98 -0.47
C THR A 10 -9.81 1.66 -0.41
N PRO A 11 -10.50 0.50 -0.36
CA PRO A 11 -9.85 -0.80 -0.46
C PRO A 11 -8.92 -0.95 -1.68
N THR A 12 -9.30 -0.39 -2.83
CA THR A 12 -8.50 -0.43 -4.06
C THR A 12 -7.20 0.37 -3.93
N GLN A 13 -7.26 1.56 -3.33
CA GLN A 13 -6.05 2.36 -3.07
C GLN A 13 -5.12 1.64 -2.08
N LEU A 14 -5.67 1.04 -1.01
CA LEU A 14 -4.89 0.22 -0.07
C LEU A 14 -4.20 -0.96 -0.78
N ALA A 15 -4.91 -1.62 -1.70
CA ALA A 15 -4.36 -2.68 -2.55
C ALA A 15 -3.22 -2.16 -3.45
N GLY A 16 -3.44 -1.01 -4.09
CA GLY A 16 -2.44 -0.34 -4.91
C GLY A 16 -1.16 -0.04 -4.13
N ILE A 17 -1.26 0.55 -2.93
CA ILE A 17 -0.10 0.82 -2.06
C ILE A 17 0.66 -0.47 -1.73
N GLY A 18 -0.05 -1.55 -1.39
CA GLY A 18 0.58 -2.84 -1.10
C GLY A 18 1.35 -3.40 -2.31
N ILE A 19 0.78 -3.29 -3.51
CA ILE A 19 1.43 -3.71 -4.76
C ILE A 19 2.67 -2.87 -5.04
N LEU A 20 2.54 -1.54 -4.98
CA LEU A 20 3.65 -0.62 -5.24
C LEU A 20 4.81 -0.85 -4.28
N ALA A 21 4.53 -1.02 -2.99
CA ALA A 21 5.55 -1.23 -1.98
C ALA A 21 6.25 -2.61 -2.14
N LEU A 22 5.53 -3.64 -2.58
CA LEU A 22 6.11 -4.93 -2.93
C LEU A 22 7.05 -4.82 -4.14
N LEU A 23 6.63 -4.12 -5.20
CA LEU A 23 7.43 -3.90 -6.40
C LEU A 23 8.70 -3.09 -6.07
N ALA A 24 8.54 -1.99 -5.34
CA ALA A 24 9.64 -1.15 -4.86
C ALA A 24 10.68 -1.97 -4.09
N TYR A 25 10.24 -2.80 -3.14
CA TYR A 25 11.12 -3.68 -2.36
C TYR A 25 11.85 -4.72 -3.21
N ARG A 26 11.13 -5.36 -4.15
CA ARG A 26 11.66 -6.40 -5.04
C ARG A 26 12.72 -5.82 -5.98
N GLU A 27 12.46 -4.65 -6.53
CA GLU A 27 13.28 -4.04 -7.58
C GLU A 27 14.31 -3.04 -7.04
N LYS A 28 14.31 -2.77 -5.73
CA LYS A 28 15.19 -1.79 -5.07
C LYS A 28 15.01 -0.40 -5.67
N THR A 29 13.74 -0.04 -5.85
CA THR A 29 13.28 1.26 -6.35
C THR A 29 12.37 1.91 -5.32
N ASP A 30 11.95 3.14 -5.59
CA ASP A 30 11.01 3.90 -4.76
C ASP A 30 9.54 3.59 -5.14
N ILE A 31 8.61 3.82 -4.21
CA ILE A 31 7.17 3.64 -4.43
C ILE A 31 6.65 4.67 -5.44
N SER A 32 7.13 5.91 -5.44
CA SER A 32 6.79 6.90 -6.48
C SER A 32 7.23 6.44 -7.86
N TYR A 33 8.41 5.83 -7.99
CA TYR A 33 8.86 5.25 -9.25
C TYR A 33 7.88 4.19 -9.74
N GLN A 34 7.47 3.26 -8.86
CA GLN A 34 6.50 2.24 -9.22
C GLN A 34 5.10 2.81 -9.52
N GLN A 35 4.69 3.89 -8.83
CA GLN A 35 3.42 4.57 -9.13
C GLN A 35 3.42 5.10 -10.56
N GLN A 36 4.53 5.71 -10.97
CA GLN A 36 4.70 6.27 -12.31
C GLN A 36 4.68 5.20 -13.40
N GLU A 37 5.36 4.07 -13.16
CA GLU A 37 5.43 2.97 -14.13
C GLU A 37 4.10 2.21 -14.28
N TRP A 38 3.35 2.03 -13.19
CA TRP A 38 2.18 1.13 -13.18
C TRP A 38 0.81 1.82 -13.11
N GLY A 39 0.76 3.14 -12.93
CA GLY A 39 -0.45 3.93 -13.18
C GLY A 39 -1.47 4.01 -12.03
N PHE A 40 -1.01 4.05 -10.78
CA PHE A 40 -1.84 4.18 -9.56
C PHE A 40 -2.08 5.64 -9.15
N TRP A 41 -2.59 6.44 -10.08
CA TRP A 41 -2.77 7.90 -9.94
C TRP A 41 -3.93 8.30 -9.02
N ASP A 42 -4.76 7.34 -8.63
CA ASP A 42 -5.84 7.52 -7.68
C ASP A 42 -5.34 7.56 -6.23
N ILE A 43 -4.09 7.15 -5.96
CA ILE A 43 -3.47 7.24 -4.63
C ILE A 43 -2.95 8.68 -4.42
N PRO A 44 -3.28 9.34 -3.29
CA PRO A 44 -2.77 10.68 -2.98
C PRO A 44 -1.24 10.76 -3.00
N GLU A 45 -0.69 11.74 -3.70
CA GLU A 45 0.75 11.95 -3.87
C GLU A 45 1.45 12.17 -2.52
N GLU A 46 0.86 12.95 -1.62
CA GLU A 46 1.38 13.22 -0.27
C GLU A 46 1.61 11.91 0.54
N LEU A 47 0.79 10.89 0.29
CA LEU A 47 0.96 9.59 0.93
C LEU A 47 2.16 8.84 0.33
N ILE A 48 2.30 8.86 -0.99
CA ILE A 48 3.43 8.23 -1.69
C ILE A 48 4.75 8.88 -1.27
N GLU A 49 4.81 10.22 -1.25
CA GLU A 49 5.98 10.96 -0.76
C GLU A 49 6.32 10.61 0.70
N SER A 50 5.30 10.42 1.55
CA SER A 50 5.52 10.03 2.94
C SER A 50 6.11 8.62 3.08
N LEU A 51 5.83 7.73 2.13
CA LEU A 51 6.31 6.35 2.09
C LEU A 51 7.70 6.24 1.43
N ASP A 52 8.07 7.16 0.54
CA ASP A 52 9.40 7.18 -0.09
C ASP A 52 10.51 7.77 0.77
N ASN A 53 10.17 8.36 1.92
CA ASN A 53 11.14 9.06 2.74
C ASN A 53 12.26 8.10 3.22
N PRO A 54 13.54 8.33 2.85
CA PRO A 54 14.63 7.36 2.98
C PRO A 54 14.96 6.90 4.42
N GLY A 55 14.45 7.61 5.43
CA GLY A 55 14.55 7.19 6.85
C GLY A 55 13.65 6.01 7.25
N CYS A 56 12.77 5.55 6.36
CA CYS A 56 11.80 4.49 6.64
C CYS A 56 12.13 3.14 5.97
N TYR A 57 13.18 3.03 5.13
CA TYR A 57 13.66 1.76 4.54
C TYR A 57 14.34 0.79 5.53
N ASN A 58 13.92 0.83 6.79
CA ASN A 58 14.24 -0.14 7.83
C ASN A 58 13.17 -1.23 7.87
N GLN A 59 13.36 -2.24 8.75
CA GLN A 59 12.47 -3.38 8.96
C GLN A 59 10.97 -3.00 9.09
N ASP A 60 10.71 -1.75 9.50
CA ASP A 60 9.38 -1.16 9.65
C ASP A 60 8.64 -0.97 8.31
N HIS A 61 9.32 -0.71 7.19
CA HIS A 61 8.67 -0.65 5.88
C HIS A 61 8.19 -2.02 5.42
N ALA A 62 8.98 -3.08 5.60
CA ALA A 62 8.53 -4.43 5.28
C ALA A 62 7.29 -4.83 6.10
N ILE A 63 7.19 -4.34 7.34
CA ILE A 63 6.02 -4.51 8.20
C ILE A 63 4.83 -3.69 7.67
N VAL A 64 5.03 -2.46 7.22
CA VAL A 64 3.96 -1.65 6.58
C VAL A 64 3.47 -2.29 5.29
N VAL A 65 4.37 -2.78 4.43
CA VAL A 65 4.04 -3.54 3.21
C VAL A 65 3.27 -4.81 3.57
N ALA A 66 3.76 -5.58 4.55
CA ALA A 66 3.11 -6.80 5.00
C ALA A 66 1.73 -6.52 5.60
N ASN A 67 1.58 -5.47 6.41
CA ASN A 67 0.31 -5.08 7.00
C ASN A 67 -0.68 -4.56 5.95
N ALA A 68 -0.23 -3.79 4.97
CA ALA A 68 -1.04 -3.36 3.84
C ALA A 68 -1.51 -4.58 3.02
N ALA A 69 -0.61 -5.49 2.68
CA ALA A 69 -0.92 -6.72 1.97
C ALA A 69 -1.89 -7.64 2.75
N ILE A 70 -1.68 -7.80 4.06
CA ILE A 70 -2.60 -8.55 4.94
C ILE A 70 -3.98 -7.90 4.93
N LYS A 71 -4.05 -6.58 5.08
CA LYS A 71 -5.32 -5.85 5.14
C LYS A 71 -6.10 -6.01 3.83
N VAL A 72 -5.41 -5.91 2.70
CA VAL A 72 -5.97 -6.14 1.36
C VAL A 72 -6.49 -7.57 1.22
N LEU A 73 -5.70 -8.57 1.60
CA LEU A 73 -6.11 -9.98 1.57
C LEU A 73 -7.32 -10.23 2.49
N THR A 74 -7.36 -9.61 3.66
CA THR A 74 -8.52 -9.75 4.58
C THR A 74 -9.77 -9.06 4.05
N THR A 75 -9.65 -7.90 3.41
CA THR A 75 -10.78 -7.19 2.81
C THR A 75 -11.34 -7.96 1.63
N LEU A 76 -10.47 -8.42 0.72
CA LEU A 76 -10.88 -9.27 -0.40
C LEU A 76 -11.54 -10.57 0.08
N ASN A 77 -11.02 -11.18 1.15
CA ASN A 77 -11.63 -12.38 1.75
C ASN A 77 -12.99 -12.10 2.40
N ALA A 78 -13.18 -10.94 3.04
CA ALA A 78 -14.45 -10.54 3.60
C ALA A 78 -15.52 -10.26 2.53
N GLU A 79 -15.11 -9.76 1.36
CA GLU A 79 -16.00 -9.55 0.20
C GLU A 79 -16.30 -10.85 -0.57
N ALA A 80 -15.37 -11.81 -0.57
CA ALA A 80 -15.51 -13.09 -1.27
C ALA A 80 -16.36 -14.14 -0.55
N ILE A 81 -16.64 -13.98 0.75
CA ILE A 81 -17.58 -14.82 1.49
C ILE A 81 -18.96 -14.13 1.44
N PRO A 82 -19.86 -14.47 0.51
CA PRO A 82 -21.25 -14.05 0.65
C PRO A 82 -21.74 -14.61 1.99
N SER A 83 -22.31 -13.75 2.82
CA SER A 83 -22.96 -14.13 4.06
C SER A 83 -23.86 -15.32 3.79
N ALA A 84 -23.41 -16.52 4.19
CA ALA A 84 -24.23 -17.72 4.14
C ALA A 84 -25.40 -17.48 5.10
N SER A 85 -26.55 -17.17 4.52
CA SER A 85 -27.87 -17.13 5.13
C SER A 85 -28.22 -18.48 5.73
#